data_AF-A0A0N9HYL7-F1
#
_entry.id   AF-A0A0N9HYL7-F1
#
_cell.length_a   1.000
_cell.length_b   1.000
_cell.length_c   1.000
_cell.angle_alpha   90.00
_cell.angle_beta   90.00
_cell.angle_gamma   90.00
#
_symmetry.space_group_name_H-M   'P 1'
#
loop_
_entity.id
_entity.type
_entity.pdbx_description
1 polymer ?
#
loop_
_entity_poly.entity_id
_entity_poly.type
_entity_poly.pdbx_seq_one_letter_code
_entity_poly.pdbx_strand_id
1 'polypeptide(L)'
;MDTISYLGQTSFPLIWLLAAVVGAAIRSRHSTSRLARLETFQRWWAVSALGLGSLWLVIAFLAVPDAMAETIGFARTPFEFEIAFANLGLAVLGFRAVSASARERITIGLGAGMFLWGAVVGHVYQWFANGDHAPGNTGGILVYDMLAPAVMIILARRAQKLARTGQPAVAAALV
;
A
#
# COMPACT_ATOMS: atom_id res chain seq x y z
N MET A 1 4.20 -23.14 -15.63
CA MET A 1 3.59 -23.07 -14.29
C MET A 1 2.15 -23.56 -14.36
N ASP A 2 1.67 -24.35 -13.40
CA ASP A 2 0.27 -24.76 -13.36
C ASP A 2 -0.64 -23.61 -12.89
N THR A 3 -1.95 -23.77 -13.11
CA THR A 3 -2.95 -22.74 -12.79
C THR A 3 -3.01 -22.40 -11.30
N ILE A 4 -2.82 -23.38 -10.40
CA ILE A 4 -2.93 -23.16 -8.95
C ILE A 4 -1.75 -22.33 -8.47
N SER A 5 -0.54 -22.67 -8.92
CA SER A 5 0.69 -21.96 -8.63
C SER A 5 0.64 -20.53 -9.19
N TYR A 6 0.13 -20.36 -10.42
CA TYR A 6 -0.09 -19.03 -11.01
C TYR A 6 -1.03 -18.18 -10.14
N LEU A 7 -2.20 -18.72 -9.79
CA LEU A 7 -3.20 -18.03 -8.98
C LEU A 7 -2.67 -17.68 -7.59
N GLY A 8 -1.89 -18.58 -6.99
CA GLY A 8 -1.23 -18.35 -5.70
C GLY A 8 -0.26 -17.18 -5.76
N GLN A 9 0.66 -17.19 -6.73
CA GLN A 9 1.68 -16.14 -6.86
C GLN A 9 1.05 -14.78 -7.21
N THR A 10 0.15 -14.73 -8.20
CA THR A 10 -0.48 -13.47 -8.62
C THR A 10 -1.37 -12.85 -7.54
N SER A 11 -1.99 -13.67 -6.70
CA SER A 11 -2.89 -13.18 -5.64
C SER A 11 -2.16 -12.85 -4.34
N PHE A 12 -0.93 -13.32 -4.15
CA PHE A 12 -0.20 -13.20 -2.90
C PHE A 12 -0.14 -11.77 -2.34
N PRO A 13 0.16 -10.71 -3.14
CA PRO A 13 0.22 -9.34 -2.62
C PRO A 13 -1.08 -8.86 -1.95
N LEU A 14 -2.23 -9.43 -2.32
CA LEU A 14 -3.53 -9.04 -1.78
C LEU A 14 -3.71 -9.38 -0.29
N ILE A 15 -2.89 -10.29 0.26
CA ILE A 15 -2.94 -10.65 1.69
C ILE A 15 -2.74 -9.42 2.57
N TRP A 16 -1.87 -8.49 2.18
CA TRP A 16 -1.54 -7.29 2.96
C TRP A 16 -2.71 -6.29 3.02
N LEU A 17 -3.44 -6.15 1.90
CA LEU A 17 -4.66 -5.35 1.82
C LEU A 17 -5.78 -6.01 2.62
N LEU A 18 -5.95 -7.33 2.47
CA LEU A 18 -6.96 -8.11 3.18
C LEU A 18 -6.75 -8.04 4.69
N ALA A 19 -5.51 -8.24 5.16
CA ALA A 19 -5.15 -8.13 6.56
C ALA A 19 -5.43 -6.72 7.11
N ALA A 20 -5.17 -5.66 6.34
CA ALA A 20 -5.53 -4.29 6.71
C ALA A 20 -7.04 -4.13 6.91
N VAL A 21 -7.85 -4.60 5.95
CA VAL A 21 -9.31 -4.47 5.99
C VAL A 21 -9.91 -5.30 7.12
N VAL A 22 -9.54 -6.57 7.22
CA VAL A 22 -10.06 -7.51 8.22
C VAL A 22 -9.65 -7.06 9.62
N GLY A 23 -8.37 -6.74 9.84
CA GLY A 23 -7.88 -6.26 11.12
C GLY A 23 -8.59 -4.98 11.57
N ALA A 24 -8.79 -4.02 10.65
CA ALA A 24 -9.53 -2.80 10.93
C ALA A 24 -11.00 -3.05 11.25
N ALA A 25 -11.67 -3.89 10.46
CA ALA A 25 -13.08 -4.23 10.65
C ALA A 25 -13.31 -4.91 12.01
N ILE A 26 -12.49 -5.90 12.37
CA ILE A 26 -12.56 -6.58 13.66
C ILE A 26 -12.32 -5.59 14.80
N ARG A 27 -11.28 -4.76 14.73
CA ARG A 27 -10.91 -3.83 15.80
C ARG A 27 -11.93 -2.70 16.00
N SER A 28 -12.65 -2.32 14.96
CA SER A 28 -13.60 -1.20 14.99
C SER A 28 -15.08 -1.60 14.99
N ARG A 29 -15.38 -2.91 15.08
CA ARG A 29 -16.77 -3.45 14.99
C ARG A 29 -17.75 -2.89 16.02
N HIS A 30 -17.26 -2.47 17.19
CA HIS A 30 -18.08 -1.88 18.26
C HIS A 30 -17.88 -0.36 18.38
N SER A 31 -17.15 0.27 17.45
CA SER A 31 -16.90 1.70 17.50
C SER A 31 -18.12 2.49 17.04
N THR A 32 -18.66 3.32 17.93
CA THR A 32 -19.76 4.25 17.62
C THR A 32 -19.28 5.55 16.97
N SER A 33 -17.98 5.87 17.10
CA SER A 33 -17.38 7.07 16.52
C SER A 33 -16.83 6.81 15.12
N ARG A 34 -17.37 7.54 14.13
CA ARG A 34 -16.88 7.48 12.74
C ARG A 34 -15.41 7.86 12.61
N LEU A 35 -14.95 8.82 13.41
CA LEU A 35 -13.55 9.27 13.40
C LEU A 35 -12.63 8.19 13.99
N ALA A 36 -13.02 7.56 15.10
CA ALA A 36 -12.25 6.47 15.71
C ALA A 36 -12.15 5.24 14.78
N ARG A 37 -13.24 4.93 14.05
CA ARG A 37 -13.23 3.90 13.02
C ARG A 37 -12.26 4.23 11.88
N LEU A 38 -12.30 5.45 11.35
CA LEU A 38 -11.37 5.87 10.30
C LEU A 38 -9.91 5.83 10.75
N GLU A 39 -9.62 6.27 11.97
CA GLU A 39 -8.27 6.20 12.54
C GLU A 39 -7.80 4.75 12.67
N THR A 40 -8.69 3.83 13.06
CA THR A 40 -8.38 2.40 13.11
C THR A 40 -8.05 1.85 11.72
N PHE A 41 -8.88 2.15 10.71
CA PHE A 41 -8.62 1.76 9.32
C PHE A 41 -7.30 2.35 8.81
N GLN A 42 -7.03 3.62 9.09
CA GLN A 42 -5.80 4.28 8.68
C GLN A 42 -4.56 3.58 9.27
N ARG A 43 -4.59 3.21 10.55
CA ARG A 43 -3.46 2.54 11.20
C ARG A 43 -3.22 1.13 10.66
N TRP A 44 -4.29 0.36 10.47
CA TRP A 44 -4.18 -0.98 9.88
C TRP A 44 -3.71 -0.92 8.43
N TRP A 45 -4.18 0.06 7.65
CA TRP A 45 -3.69 0.29 6.29
C TRP A 45 -2.22 0.69 6.28
N ALA A 46 -1.81 1.57 7.19
CA ALA A 46 -0.42 1.99 7.33
C ALA A 46 0.52 0.84 7.71
N VAL A 47 0.17 0.05 8.74
CA VAL A 47 0.98 -1.10 9.17
C VAL A 47 0.97 -2.21 8.14
N SER A 48 -0.21 -2.69 7.75
CA SER A 48 -0.32 -3.93 6.98
C SER A 48 -0.12 -3.68 5.49
N ALA A 49 -0.93 -2.81 4.89
CA ALA A 49 -0.90 -2.60 3.45
C ALA A 49 0.42 -1.93 3.03
N LEU A 50 0.78 -0.77 3.58
CA LEU A 50 2.01 -0.07 3.17
C LEU A 50 3.25 -0.63 3.87
N GLY A 51 3.26 -0.73 5.20
CA GLY A 51 4.42 -1.12 6.00
C GLY A 51 4.91 -2.55 5.72
N LEU A 52 4.11 -3.54 6.11
CA LEU A 52 4.43 -4.97 5.99
C LEU A 52 4.47 -5.43 4.54
N GLY A 53 3.57 -4.94 3.69
CA GLY A 53 3.60 -5.26 2.25
C GLY A 53 4.90 -4.81 1.57
N SER A 54 5.37 -3.59 1.86
CA SER A 54 6.66 -3.12 1.32
C SER A 54 7.83 -3.86 1.96
N LEU A 55 7.79 -4.13 3.28
CA LEU A 55 8.84 -4.88 3.97
C LEU A 55 8.97 -6.31 3.43
N TRP A 56 7.87 -6.94 3.05
CA TRP A 56 7.89 -8.24 2.37
C TRP A 56 8.64 -8.17 1.04
N LEU A 57 8.42 -7.13 0.23
CA LEU A 57 9.19 -6.93 -1.01
C LEU A 57 10.68 -6.71 -0.74
N VAL A 58 11.04 -5.95 0.30
CA VAL A 58 12.44 -5.80 0.74
C VAL A 58 13.08 -7.17 0.98
N ILE A 59 12.41 -8.01 1.79
CA ILE A 59 12.92 -9.33 2.14
C ILE A 59 13.01 -10.21 0.90
N ALA A 60 11.98 -10.19 0.03
CA ALA A 60 11.93 -11.04 -1.15
C ALA A 60 13.06 -10.70 -2.15
N PHE A 61 13.24 -9.42 -2.49
CA PHE A 61 14.28 -9.00 -3.43
C PHE A 61 15.71 -9.15 -2.87
N LEU A 62 15.90 -9.10 -1.54
CA LEU A 62 17.23 -9.30 -0.94
C LEU A 62 17.56 -10.77 -0.68
N ALA A 63 16.59 -11.58 -0.25
CA ALA A 63 16.83 -12.96 0.15
C ALA A 63 16.78 -13.94 -1.02
N VAL A 64 15.90 -13.72 -1.99
CA VAL A 64 15.65 -14.64 -3.12
C VAL A 64 15.53 -13.89 -4.46
N PRO A 65 16.55 -13.08 -4.84
CA PRO A 65 16.49 -12.23 -6.05
C PRO A 65 16.22 -13.02 -7.33
N ASP A 66 16.85 -14.19 -7.53
CA ASP A 66 16.64 -15.00 -8.75
C ASP A 66 15.17 -15.44 -8.89
N ALA A 67 14.54 -15.85 -7.78
CA ALA A 67 13.13 -16.22 -7.78
C ALA A 67 12.21 -15.01 -7.99
N MET A 68 12.59 -13.84 -7.46
CA MET A 68 11.84 -12.60 -7.69
C MET A 68 11.90 -12.19 -9.15
N ALA A 69 13.09 -12.16 -9.76
CA ALA A 69 13.29 -11.86 -11.18
C ALA A 69 12.40 -12.76 -12.07
N GLU A 70 12.41 -14.07 -11.83
CA GLU A 70 11.53 -15.02 -12.52
C GLU A 70 10.04 -14.71 -12.29
N THR A 71 9.65 -14.45 -11.03
CA THR A 71 8.25 -14.15 -10.65
C THR A 71 7.74 -12.90 -11.36
N ILE A 72 8.56 -11.87 -11.51
CA ILE A 72 8.19 -10.60 -12.15
C ILE A 72 8.39 -10.61 -13.67
N GLY A 73 8.96 -11.67 -14.26
CA GLY A 73 9.15 -11.77 -15.72
C GLY A 73 10.39 -11.07 -16.27
N PHE A 74 11.39 -10.76 -15.43
CA PHE A 74 12.61 -10.06 -15.83
C PHE A 74 13.86 -10.92 -15.64
N ALA A 75 14.91 -10.61 -16.40
CA ALA A 75 16.25 -11.11 -16.11
C ALA A 75 16.78 -10.45 -14.83
N ARG A 76 17.59 -11.19 -14.06
CA ARG A 76 18.18 -10.64 -12.84
C ARG A 76 19.11 -9.48 -13.15
N THR A 77 18.93 -8.35 -12.46
CA THR A 77 19.79 -7.18 -12.60
C THR A 77 20.06 -6.50 -11.25
N PRO A 78 21.09 -5.64 -11.14
CA PRO A 78 21.33 -4.84 -9.93
C PRO A 78 20.14 -3.94 -9.52
N PHE A 79 19.22 -3.64 -10.43
CA PHE A 79 18.04 -2.80 -10.12
C PHE A 79 17.10 -3.44 -9.10
N GLU A 80 17.10 -4.76 -8.93
CA GLU A 80 16.31 -5.41 -7.87
C GLU A 80 16.74 -4.97 -6.46
N PHE A 81 18.03 -4.69 -6.27
CA PHE A 81 18.53 -4.14 -5.02
C PHE A 81 17.98 -2.72 -4.80
N GLU A 82 17.92 -1.89 -5.84
CA GLU A 82 17.32 -0.56 -5.75
C GLU A 82 15.81 -0.63 -5.47
N ILE A 83 15.09 -1.57 -6.10
CA ILE A 83 13.67 -1.84 -5.83
C ILE A 83 13.47 -2.25 -4.37
N ALA A 84 14.36 -3.09 -3.82
CA ALA A 84 14.32 -3.44 -2.41
C ALA A 84 14.45 -2.20 -1.52
N PHE A 85 15.39 -1.30 -1.79
CA PHE A 85 15.59 -0.10 -0.97
C PHE A 85 14.52 0.98 -1.17
N ALA A 86 13.93 1.07 -2.36
CA ALA A 86 12.73 1.88 -2.59
C ALA A 86 11.58 1.40 -1.69
N ASN A 87 11.35 0.08 -1.64
CA ASN A 87 10.36 -0.54 -0.76
C ASN A 87 10.72 -0.41 0.73
N LEU A 88 12.01 -0.41 1.09
CA LEU A 88 12.43 -0.13 2.47
C LEU A 88 12.02 1.28 2.90
N GLY A 89 12.20 2.26 2.01
CA GLY A 89 11.68 3.61 2.22
C GLY A 89 10.16 3.63 2.44
N LEU A 90 9.40 2.91 1.60
CA LEU A 90 7.96 2.79 1.76
C LEU A 90 7.55 2.11 3.07
N ALA A 91 8.26 1.07 3.49
CA ALA A 91 8.01 0.36 4.75
C ALA A 91 8.19 1.31 5.96
N VAL A 92 9.29 2.07 5.99
CA VAL A 92 9.56 3.07 7.03
C VAL A 92 8.45 4.12 7.07
N LEU A 93 8.03 4.64 5.92
CA LEU A 93 6.93 5.61 5.84
C LEU A 93 5.58 4.99 6.27
N GLY A 94 5.32 3.73 5.93
CA GLY A 94 4.15 2.98 6.37
C GLY A 94 4.07 2.87 7.89
N PHE A 95 5.16 2.51 8.55
CA PHE A 95 5.20 2.47 10.02
C PHE A 95 5.11 3.86 10.65
N ARG A 96 5.74 4.88 10.04
CA ARG A 96 5.62 6.27 10.48
C ARG A 96 4.17 6.77 10.40
N ALA A 97 3.43 6.34 9.38
CA ALA A 97 2.05 6.75 9.15
C ALA A 97 1.09 6.32 10.27
N VAL A 98 1.43 5.33 11.09
CA VAL A 98 0.58 4.84 12.20
C VAL A 98 0.26 5.95 13.20
N SER A 99 1.25 6.76 13.57
CA SER A 99 1.12 7.87 14.52
C SER A 99 1.12 9.25 13.84
N ALA A 100 1.20 9.30 12.51
CA ALA A 100 1.28 10.53 11.74
C ALA A 100 -0.03 11.33 11.72
N SER A 101 0.07 12.63 11.50
CA SER A 101 -1.09 13.49 11.26
C SER A 101 -1.76 13.14 9.92
N ALA A 102 -3.03 13.52 9.73
CA ALA A 102 -3.72 13.33 8.45
C ALA A 102 -2.97 14.01 7.28
N ARG A 103 -2.38 15.20 7.50
CA ARG A 103 -1.59 15.89 6.47
C ARG A 103 -0.35 15.09 6.08
N GLU A 104 0.40 14.61 7.06
CA GLU A 104 1.60 13.80 6.84
C GLU A 104 1.26 12.48 6.15
N ARG A 105 0.15 11.83 6.52
CA ARG A 105 -0.33 10.60 5.85
C ARG A 105 -0.68 10.83 4.38
N ILE A 106 -1.20 12.00 4.02
CA ILE A 106 -1.42 12.37 2.61
C ILE A 106 -0.07 12.50 1.89
N THR A 107 0.92 13.17 2.49
CA THR A 107 2.28 13.28 1.92
C THR A 107 2.92 11.90 1.73
N ILE A 108 2.81 11.02 2.74
CA ILE A 108 3.29 9.63 2.66
C ILE A 108 2.59 8.88 1.53
N GLY A 109 1.26 8.98 1.44
CA GLY A 109 0.50 8.33 0.38
C GLY A 109 0.86 8.83 -1.02
N LEU A 110 1.14 10.13 -1.19
CA LEU A 110 1.61 10.69 -2.46
C LEU A 110 3.02 10.19 -2.81
N GLY A 111 3.94 10.16 -1.84
CA GLY A 111 5.29 9.64 -2.03
C GLY A 111 5.28 8.16 -2.42
N ALA A 112 4.50 7.34 -1.70
CA ALA A 112 4.28 5.93 -2.06
C ALA A 112 3.64 5.80 -3.45
N GLY A 113 2.70 6.68 -3.78
CA GLY A 113 2.05 6.73 -5.09
C GLY A 113 3.03 7.00 -6.24
N MET A 114 4.03 7.86 -6.08
CA MET A 114 4.98 8.12 -7.17
C MET A 114 5.77 6.87 -7.56
N PHE A 115 6.14 6.04 -6.59
CA PHE A 115 6.80 4.77 -6.89
C PHE A 115 5.80 3.73 -7.40
N LEU A 116 4.74 3.45 -6.63
CA LEU A 116 3.83 2.34 -6.93
C LEU A 116 2.95 2.61 -8.16
N TRP A 117 2.46 3.83 -8.38
CA TRP A 117 1.74 4.14 -9.62
C TRP A 117 2.67 4.17 -10.84
N GLY A 118 3.94 4.54 -10.65
CA GLY A 118 4.97 4.35 -11.67
C GLY A 118 5.13 2.87 -12.02
N ALA A 119 5.17 1.99 -11.02
CA ALA A 119 5.20 0.54 -11.21
C ALA A 119 3.95 0.03 -11.93
N VAL A 120 2.74 0.50 -11.60
CA VAL A 120 1.50 0.15 -12.36
C VAL A 120 1.66 0.48 -13.84
N VAL A 121 2.16 1.67 -14.17
CA VAL A 121 2.37 2.06 -15.58
C VAL A 121 3.38 1.12 -16.24
N GLY A 122 4.46 0.78 -15.54
CA GLY A 122 5.45 -0.20 -15.98
C GLY A 122 4.84 -1.58 -16.24
N HIS A 123 4.10 -2.13 -15.28
CA HIS A 123 3.41 -3.41 -15.38
C HIS A 123 2.44 -3.47 -16.55
N VAL A 124 1.61 -2.43 -16.72
CA VAL A 124 0.67 -2.31 -17.85
C VAL A 124 1.43 -2.26 -19.17
N TYR A 125 2.51 -1.49 -19.26
CA TYR A 125 3.34 -1.45 -20.46
C TYR A 125 3.94 -2.82 -20.79
N GLN A 126 4.55 -3.51 -19.81
CA GLN A 126 5.12 -4.84 -20.01
C GLN A 126 4.07 -5.87 -20.43
N TRP A 127 2.89 -5.81 -19.82
CA TRP A 127 1.79 -6.69 -20.15
C TRP A 127 1.36 -6.51 -21.61
N PHE A 128 1.04 -5.28 -22.04
CA PHE A 128 0.48 -5.06 -23.37
C PHE A 128 1.52 -4.98 -24.48
N ALA A 129 2.67 -4.34 -24.25
CA ALA A 129 3.68 -4.12 -25.27
C ALA A 129 4.63 -5.30 -25.44
N ASN A 130 4.93 -6.02 -24.33
CA ASN A 130 5.92 -7.09 -24.33
C ASN A 130 5.32 -8.48 -24.06
N GLY A 131 4.01 -8.58 -23.83
CA GLY A 131 3.33 -9.85 -23.59
C GLY A 131 3.74 -10.52 -22.27
N ASP A 132 4.22 -9.73 -21.30
CA ASP A 132 4.65 -10.25 -20.01
C ASP A 132 3.42 -10.57 -19.12
N HIS A 133 3.08 -11.85 -19.08
CA HIS A 133 2.03 -12.39 -18.22
C HIS A 133 2.59 -13.08 -16.97
N ALA A 134 3.82 -12.75 -16.54
CA ALA A 134 4.37 -13.28 -15.31
C ALA A 134 3.45 -12.96 -14.12
N PRO A 135 3.34 -13.87 -13.14
CA PRO A 135 2.40 -13.72 -12.03
C PRO A 135 2.72 -12.52 -11.13
N GLY A 136 3.99 -12.11 -11.04
CA GLY A 136 4.45 -10.90 -10.35
C GLY A 136 4.42 -9.63 -11.20
N ASN A 137 4.07 -9.72 -12.49
CA ASN A 137 3.86 -8.57 -13.37
C ASN A 137 2.36 -8.22 -13.50
N THR A 138 1.48 -9.21 -13.39
CA THR A 138 0.04 -9.05 -13.62
C THR A 138 -0.80 -9.44 -12.39
N GLY A 139 -2.08 -9.06 -12.42
CA GLY A 139 -3.05 -9.46 -11.39
C GLY A 139 -2.93 -8.70 -10.07
N GLY A 140 -2.66 -9.40 -8.96
CA GLY A 140 -2.78 -8.83 -7.62
C GLY A 140 -1.80 -7.68 -7.32
N ILE A 141 -0.63 -7.67 -7.96
CA ILE A 141 0.33 -6.58 -7.79
C ILE A 141 -0.21 -5.25 -8.34
N LEU A 142 -0.88 -5.25 -9.50
CA LEU A 142 -1.53 -4.06 -10.07
C LEU A 142 -2.57 -3.46 -9.12
N VAL A 143 -3.34 -4.34 -8.47
CA VAL A 143 -4.34 -3.95 -7.47
C VAL A 143 -3.66 -3.38 -6.23
N TYR A 144 -2.59 -4.02 -5.75
CA TYR A 144 -1.82 -3.58 -4.61
C TYR A 144 -1.21 -2.19 -4.85
N ASP A 145 -0.47 -2.02 -5.94
CA ASP A 145 0.24 -0.78 -6.28
C ASP A 145 -0.72 0.40 -6.49
N MET A 146 -1.89 0.13 -7.06
CA MET A 146 -2.95 1.13 -7.21
C MET A 146 -3.56 1.52 -5.86
N LEU A 147 -4.00 0.53 -5.07
CA LEU A 147 -4.84 0.76 -3.91
C LEU A 147 -4.07 1.19 -2.67
N ALA A 148 -2.88 0.65 -2.41
CA ALA A 148 -2.08 0.96 -1.22
C ALA A 148 -1.90 2.48 -1.01
N PRO A 149 -1.39 3.26 -1.98
CA PRO A 149 -1.28 4.72 -1.84
C PRO A 149 -2.64 5.43 -1.93
N ALA A 150 -3.53 5.01 -2.83
CA ALA A 150 -4.82 5.69 -3.03
C ALA A 150 -5.71 5.66 -1.78
N VAL A 151 -5.83 4.49 -1.15
CA VAL A 151 -6.63 4.32 0.07
C VAL A 151 -6.00 5.05 1.25
N MET A 152 -4.67 5.06 1.38
CA MET A 152 -3.95 5.85 2.40
C MET A 152 -4.35 7.33 2.32
N ILE A 153 -4.34 7.90 1.11
CA ILE A 153 -4.73 9.30 0.85
C ILE A 153 -6.21 9.53 1.16
N ILE A 154 -7.10 8.64 0.69
CA ILE A 154 -8.55 8.78 0.86
C ILE A 154 -8.93 8.73 2.35
N LEU A 155 -8.39 7.79 3.12
CA LEU A 155 -8.64 7.68 4.55
C LEU A 155 -8.17 8.95 5.29
N ALA A 156 -6.97 9.44 4.96
CA ALA A 156 -6.39 10.61 5.61
C ALA A 156 -7.19 11.88 5.29
N ARG A 157 -7.61 12.07 4.03
CA ARG A 157 -8.48 13.18 3.63
C ARG A 157 -9.84 13.13 4.32
N ARG A 158 -10.44 11.94 4.46
CA ARG A 158 -11.71 11.77 5.17
C ARG A 158 -11.59 12.11 6.66
N ALA A 159 -10.51 11.64 7.31
CA ALA A 159 -10.23 11.97 8.71
C ALA A 159 -10.03 13.49 8.89
N GLN A 160 -9.29 14.14 8.00
CA GLN A 160 -9.07 15.59 8.01
C GLN A 160 -10.39 16.37 7.88
N LYS A 161 -11.27 15.97 6.95
CA LYS A 161 -12.57 16.62 6.76
C LYS A 161 -13.46 16.50 8.00
N LEU A 162 -13.54 15.31 8.59
CA LEU A 162 -14.35 15.06 9.78
C LEU A 162 -13.88 15.81 11.02
N ALA A 163 -12.55 15.89 11.23
CA ALA A 163 -11.98 16.66 12.33
C ALA A 163 -12.30 18.15 12.23
N ARG A 164 -12.31 18.71 11.01
CA ARG A 164 -12.69 20.12 10.76
C ARG A 164 -14.18 20.37 10.97
N THR A 165 -15.05 19.46 10.54
CA THR A 165 -16.51 19.61 10.73
C THR A 165 -16.97 19.44 12.18
N GLY A 166 -16.18 18.72 12.99
CA GLY A 166 -16.44 18.52 14.42
C GLY A 166 -15.94 19.67 15.31
N GLN A 167 -15.25 20.67 14.75
CA GLN A 167 -14.93 21.94 15.41
C GLN A 167 -16.02 22.96 15.06
N PRO A 168 -17.09 23.13 15.86
CA PRO A 168 -17.96 24.29 15.71
C PRO A 168 -17.18 25.57 16.01
N ALA A 169 -17.69 26.69 15.51
CA ALA A 169 -17.14 28.04 15.50
C ALA A 169 -16.86 28.66 16.90
N VAL A 170 -16.05 28.01 17.75
CA VAL A 170 -15.57 28.58 19.02
C VAL A 170 -14.67 29.80 18.75
N ALA A 171 -14.08 29.90 17.55
CA ALA A 171 -13.30 31.06 17.13
C ALA A 171 -14.14 32.28 16.70
N ALA A 172 -15.44 32.12 16.43
CA ALA A 172 -16.32 33.23 16.01
C ALA A 172 -17.07 33.90 17.17
N ALA A 173 -16.93 33.39 18.40
CA ALA A 173 -17.57 33.94 19.60
C ALA A 173 -16.60 34.74 20.50
N LEU A 174 -15.39 35.04 20.02
CA LEU A 174 -14.35 35.79 20.74
C LEU A 174 -13.90 37.08 20.03
N VAL A 175 -14.73 37.60 19.11
CA VAL A 175 -14.57 38.94 18.51
C VAL A 175 -15.85 39.71 18.78
#